data_AF-A0AAN7AJI1-F1
#
_entry.id   AF-A0AAN7AJI1-F1
#
_cell.length_a   1.000
_cell.length_b   1.000
_cell.length_c   1.000
_cell.angle_alpha   90.00
_cell.angle_beta   90.00
_cell.angle_gamma   90.00
#
_symmetry.space_group_name_H-M   'P 1'
#
loop_
_entity.id
_entity.type
_entity.pdbx_description
1 polymer ?
#
loop_
_entity_poly.entity_id
_entity_poly.type
_entity_poly.pdbx_seq_one_letter_code
_entity_poly.pdbx_strand_id
1 'polypeptide(L)'
;MEKIPFATKRSEIIAFLGKNSKILNDNDEPVHIIMERTTSKTGDAYVEFLTKEAAERAVHRHNEATQRGRQPRIGNRPADLAVVNQEHLMQQLFPTAKAVNWSATRATIKEPVEGQPWTIFKGFVSEEELTLLIKHVEQPSRSPYAKDCPQRPYECMISTIRKYPWYMSEHITIKQRQMVFNTTLRLTEILRRVIDRGVTRGDERGRVNRAGEVVLNEQLFKRLVYTALACTGFSAYQKNEIARVAGWSNEKVVHGFNQPPNAGAWVHLHTSAPRPGMPLDLLGWYIAVIRERTTDMVRRLPNQERMEMEQLGTKTDMTFGYLFWVMKIPKVEQLELMTLKQVYNMEYNAIKTVLEGAAADAHANRLRYALPTAETDEDSET
;
A
#
# COMPACT_ATOMS: atom_id res chain seq x y z
N MET A 1 -17.88 17.59 -8.29
CA MET A 1 -19.19 17.85 -7.67
C MET A 1 -18.94 18.71 -6.46
N GLU A 2 -19.49 19.91 -6.44
CA GLU A 2 -19.21 20.87 -5.36
C GLU A 2 -20.32 20.87 -4.31
N LYS A 3 -19.95 21.12 -3.05
CA LYS A 3 -20.88 21.39 -1.93
C LYS A 3 -21.92 20.28 -1.70
N ILE A 4 -21.52 19.01 -1.89
CA ILE A 4 -22.41 17.88 -1.62
C ILE A 4 -22.81 17.82 -0.14
N PRO A 5 -24.00 17.30 0.20
CA PRO A 5 -24.35 17.03 1.59
C PRO A 5 -23.28 16.20 2.31
N PHE A 6 -23.03 16.50 3.59
CA PHE A 6 -22.00 15.80 4.37
C PHE A 6 -22.18 14.28 4.37
N ALA A 7 -23.43 13.82 4.52
CA ALA A 7 -23.84 12.41 4.57
C ALA A 7 -23.88 11.71 3.19
N THR A 8 -23.51 12.41 2.11
CA THR A 8 -23.58 11.85 0.77
C THR A 8 -22.75 10.59 0.64
N LYS A 9 -23.37 9.54 0.13
CA LYS A 9 -22.76 8.24 -0.09
C LYS A 9 -22.24 8.10 -1.52
N ARG A 10 -21.27 7.20 -1.68
CA ARG A 10 -20.79 6.76 -2.99
C ARG A 10 -21.92 6.30 -3.90
N SER A 11 -22.85 5.48 -3.40
CA SER A 11 -23.98 4.96 -4.19
C SER A 11 -24.92 6.07 -4.67
N GLU A 12 -25.13 7.12 -3.88
CA GLU A 12 -25.95 8.26 -4.26
C GLU A 12 -25.31 9.07 -5.38
N ILE A 13 -23.99 9.25 -5.35
CA ILE A 13 -23.24 9.91 -6.44
C ILE A 13 -23.35 9.09 -7.74
N ILE A 14 -23.19 7.77 -7.67
CA ILE A 14 -23.32 6.89 -8.83
C ILE A 14 -24.75 6.94 -9.38
N ALA A 15 -25.75 6.90 -8.50
CA ALA A 15 -27.17 7.01 -8.89
C ALA A 15 -27.47 8.37 -9.54
N PHE A 16 -26.91 9.45 -9.00
CA PHE A 16 -27.04 10.82 -9.51
C PHE A 16 -26.51 10.96 -10.94
N LEU A 17 -25.36 10.35 -11.25
CA LEU A 17 -24.78 10.36 -12.60
C LEU A 17 -25.52 9.42 -13.58
N GLY A 18 -26.22 8.42 -13.04
CA GLY A 18 -27.00 7.43 -13.78
C GLY A 18 -26.16 6.27 -14.33
N LYS A 19 -26.84 5.15 -14.63
CA LYS A 19 -26.22 3.88 -15.05
C LYS A 19 -25.35 3.97 -16.31
N ASN A 20 -25.65 4.92 -17.21
CA ASN A 20 -24.95 5.10 -18.49
C ASN A 20 -23.83 6.15 -18.43
N SER A 21 -23.37 6.52 -17.23
CA SER A 21 -22.37 7.57 -17.03
C SER A 21 -20.97 7.21 -17.53
N LYS A 22 -20.65 5.93 -17.79
CA LYS A 22 -19.31 5.48 -18.23
C LYS A 22 -18.19 5.90 -17.25
N ILE A 23 -18.50 5.83 -15.95
CA ILE A 23 -17.51 5.93 -14.87
C ILE A 23 -16.56 4.72 -14.89
N LEU A 24 -15.40 4.82 -14.24
CA LEU A 24 -14.50 3.66 -14.10
C LEU A 24 -15.19 2.50 -13.35
N ASN A 25 -14.60 1.32 -13.43
CA ASN A 25 -15.11 0.15 -12.71
C ASN A 25 -15.05 0.38 -11.20
N ASP A 26 -15.99 -0.19 -10.44
CA ASP A 26 -15.97 -0.15 -8.98
C ASP A 26 -14.64 -0.61 -8.36
N ASN A 27 -13.98 -1.58 -8.98
CA ASN A 27 -12.64 -2.03 -8.57
C ASN A 27 -11.59 -0.92 -8.66
N ASP A 28 -11.77 0.06 -9.53
CA ASP A 28 -10.88 1.21 -9.72
C ASP A 28 -11.12 2.34 -8.71
N GLU A 29 -12.13 2.19 -7.86
CA GLU A 29 -12.53 3.19 -6.86
C GLU A 29 -12.79 4.59 -7.46
N PRO A 30 -13.69 4.73 -8.47
CA PRO A 30 -13.88 5.94 -9.28
C PRO A 30 -14.39 7.16 -8.52
N VAL A 31 -14.94 6.97 -7.32
CA VAL A 31 -15.63 8.03 -6.57
C VAL A 31 -14.79 8.39 -5.36
N HIS A 32 -14.29 9.62 -5.34
CA HIS A 32 -13.48 10.18 -4.27
C HIS A 32 -14.25 11.30 -3.57
N ILE A 33 -14.72 11.02 -2.36
CA ILE A 33 -15.39 12.03 -1.54
C ILE A 33 -14.34 12.64 -0.61
N ILE A 34 -14.02 13.91 -0.83
CA ILE A 34 -12.93 14.59 -0.15
C ILE A 34 -13.34 14.91 1.28
N MET A 35 -12.49 14.46 2.19
CA MET A 35 -12.58 14.76 3.60
C MET A 35 -11.28 15.42 4.04
N GLU A 36 -11.39 16.55 4.72
CA GLU A 36 -10.26 17.15 5.42
C GLU A 36 -9.86 16.24 6.59
N ARG A 37 -8.68 15.63 6.53
CA ARG A 37 -8.25 14.58 7.48
C ARG A 37 -8.09 15.06 8.93
N THR A 38 -7.92 16.36 9.14
CA THR A 38 -7.74 16.98 10.45
C THR A 38 -9.05 17.33 11.14
N THR A 39 -10.08 17.70 10.37
CA THR A 39 -11.38 18.16 10.90
C THR A 39 -12.51 17.16 10.68
N SER A 40 -12.31 16.14 9.84
CA SER A 40 -13.31 15.20 9.30
C SER A 40 -14.41 15.83 8.45
N LYS A 41 -14.30 17.12 8.12
CA LYS A 41 -15.29 17.82 7.30
C LYS A 41 -15.26 17.28 5.87
N THR A 42 -16.41 16.83 5.38
CA THR A 42 -16.59 16.43 3.98
C THR A 42 -16.97 17.66 3.15
N GLY A 43 -16.35 17.81 1.98
CA GLY A 43 -16.64 18.90 1.06
C GLY A 43 -17.11 18.36 -0.29
N ASP A 44 -16.18 18.33 -1.24
CA ASP A 44 -16.47 18.01 -2.63
C ASP A 44 -16.33 16.52 -2.92
N ALA A 45 -16.93 16.09 -4.04
CA ALA A 45 -16.72 14.76 -4.58
C ALA A 45 -16.23 14.80 -6.02
N TYR A 46 -15.30 13.90 -6.33
CA TYR A 46 -14.72 13.71 -7.65
C TYR A 46 -15.11 12.34 -8.17
N VAL A 47 -15.43 12.28 -9.45
CA VAL A 47 -15.77 11.02 -10.12
C VAL A 47 -14.94 10.89 -11.37
N GLU A 48 -14.22 9.78 -11.48
CA GLU A 48 -13.40 9.46 -12.64
C GLU A 48 -14.22 8.73 -13.71
N PHE A 49 -14.05 9.18 -14.95
CA PHE A 49 -14.72 8.65 -16.13
C PHE A 49 -13.72 7.93 -17.04
N LEU A 50 -14.20 6.95 -17.81
CA LEU A 50 -13.38 6.21 -18.78
C LEU A 50 -12.77 7.14 -19.85
N THR A 51 -13.46 8.21 -20.19
CA THR A 51 -13.07 9.16 -21.25
C THR A 51 -13.47 10.58 -20.85
N LYS A 52 -12.74 11.58 -21.35
CA LYS A 52 -13.05 12.99 -21.13
C LYS A 52 -14.44 13.35 -21.69
N GLU A 53 -14.77 12.80 -22.86
CA GLU A 53 -16.05 13.04 -23.53
C GLU A 53 -17.22 12.48 -22.71
N ALA A 54 -17.02 11.40 -21.95
CA ALA A 54 -18.05 10.89 -21.05
C ALA A 54 -18.31 11.83 -19.87
N ALA A 55 -17.27 12.43 -19.30
CA ALA A 55 -17.40 13.43 -18.24
C ALA A 55 -18.12 14.68 -18.77
N GLU A 56 -17.73 15.19 -19.94
CA GLU A 56 -18.38 16.34 -20.59
C GLU A 56 -19.85 16.08 -20.89
N ARG A 57 -20.21 14.90 -21.41
CA ARG A 57 -21.62 14.52 -21.61
C ARG A 57 -22.39 14.46 -20.29
N ALA A 58 -21.79 14.00 -19.20
CA ALA A 58 -22.46 13.96 -17.90
C ALA A 58 -22.78 15.38 -17.39
N VAL A 59 -21.82 16.31 -17.51
CA VAL A 59 -22.00 17.72 -17.14
C VAL A 59 -23.01 18.41 -18.07
N HIS A 60 -22.93 18.17 -19.38
CA HIS A 60 -23.86 18.75 -20.35
C HIS A 60 -25.31 18.36 -20.05
N ARG A 61 -25.58 17.06 -19.83
CA ARG A 61 -26.94 16.58 -19.45
C ARG A 61 -27.44 17.21 -18.15
N HIS A 62 -26.56 17.41 -17.18
CA HIS A 62 -26.90 18.09 -15.93
C HIS A 62 -27.29 19.55 -16.18
N ASN A 63 -26.49 20.27 -16.97
CA ASN A 63 -26.76 21.67 -17.31
C ASN A 63 -28.06 21.83 -18.12
N GLU A 64 -28.31 20.94 -19.09
CA GLU A 64 -29.58 20.92 -19.84
C GLU A 64 -30.78 20.68 -18.92
N ALA A 65 -30.67 19.75 -17.96
CA ALA A 65 -31.74 19.50 -17.00
C ALA A 65 -32.02 20.76 -16.16
N THR A 66 -30.97 21.41 -15.66
CA THR A 66 -31.05 22.66 -14.89
C THR A 66 -31.69 23.79 -15.70
N GLN A 67 -31.32 23.95 -16.97
CA GLN A 67 -31.92 24.93 -17.88
C GLN A 67 -33.40 24.66 -18.15
N ARG A 68 -33.82 23.38 -18.19
CA ARG A 68 -35.23 22.97 -18.31
C ARG A 68 -36.01 23.09 -16.99
N GLY A 69 -35.48 23.79 -15.99
CA GLY A 69 -36.10 24.01 -14.69
C GLY A 69 -36.03 22.80 -13.73
N ARG A 70 -35.36 21.71 -14.12
CA ARG A 70 -35.14 20.55 -13.25
C ARG A 70 -33.78 20.69 -12.58
N GLN A 71 -33.75 21.04 -11.29
CA GLN A 71 -32.49 21.05 -10.52
C GLN A 71 -32.16 19.64 -10.02
N PRO A 72 -31.13 18.96 -10.54
CA PRO A 72 -30.75 17.64 -10.04
C PRO A 72 -30.22 17.76 -8.60
N ARG A 73 -30.68 16.88 -7.72
CA ARG A 73 -30.35 16.94 -6.28
C ARG A 73 -29.65 15.67 -5.81
N ILE A 74 -28.78 15.83 -4.83
CA ILE A 74 -28.31 14.73 -3.98
C ILE A 74 -28.96 14.91 -2.62
N GLY A 75 -29.78 13.94 -2.22
CA GLY A 75 -30.70 14.10 -1.10
C GLY A 75 -31.57 15.34 -1.31
N ASN A 76 -31.52 16.28 -0.36
CA ASN A 76 -32.33 17.49 -0.41
C ASN A 76 -31.62 18.71 -1.01
N ARG A 77 -30.32 18.62 -1.35
CA ARG A 77 -29.54 19.76 -1.86
C ARG A 77 -29.31 19.68 -3.37
N PRO A 78 -29.44 20.81 -4.10
CA PRO A 78 -28.92 20.89 -5.46
C PRO A 78 -27.40 20.65 -5.42
N ALA A 79 -26.87 19.97 -6.42
CA ALA A 79 -25.45 19.67 -6.52
C ALA A 79 -24.93 20.13 -7.88
N ASP A 80 -23.84 20.90 -7.88
CA ASP A 80 -23.24 21.42 -9.11
C ASP A 80 -22.22 20.44 -9.68
N LEU A 81 -22.23 20.30 -11.00
CA LEU A 81 -21.28 19.48 -11.75
C LEU A 81 -20.38 20.36 -12.62
N ALA A 82 -19.07 20.10 -12.52
CA ALA A 82 -18.06 20.68 -13.39
C ALA A 82 -17.08 19.59 -13.85
N VAL A 83 -16.55 19.74 -15.07
CA VAL A 83 -15.44 18.92 -15.55
C VAL A 83 -14.15 19.55 -15.04
N VAL A 84 -13.34 18.74 -14.36
CA VAL A 84 -11.99 19.13 -13.91
C VAL A 84 -10.97 18.15 -14.44
N ASN A 85 -9.70 18.56 -14.47
CA ASN A 85 -8.61 17.67 -14.81
C ASN A 85 -8.19 16.81 -13.61
N GLN A 86 -7.37 15.81 -13.87
CA GLN A 86 -6.87 14.90 -12.84
C GLN A 86 -5.96 15.59 -11.83
N GLU A 87 -5.26 16.65 -12.23
CA GLU A 87 -4.37 17.41 -11.36
C GLU A 87 -5.12 18.03 -10.19
N HIS A 88 -6.32 18.55 -10.46
CA HIS A 88 -7.18 19.12 -9.43
C HIS A 88 -7.56 18.06 -8.38
N LEU A 89 -7.92 16.85 -8.80
CA LEU A 89 -8.17 15.74 -7.87
C LEU A 89 -6.93 15.43 -7.01
N MET A 90 -5.75 15.36 -7.61
CA MET A 90 -4.51 15.07 -6.89
C MET A 90 -4.18 16.15 -5.85
N GLN A 91 -4.40 17.42 -6.17
CA GLN A 91 -4.24 18.53 -5.24
C GLN A 91 -5.19 18.43 -4.04
N GLN A 92 -6.44 18.01 -4.26
CA GLN A 92 -7.43 17.85 -3.20
C GLN A 92 -7.17 16.61 -2.32
N LEU A 93 -6.62 15.54 -2.90
CA LEU A 93 -6.27 14.33 -2.14
C LEU A 93 -4.99 14.52 -1.30
N PHE A 94 -4.06 15.34 -1.76
CA PHE A 94 -2.76 15.57 -1.12
C PHE A 94 -2.51 17.06 -0.83
N PRO A 95 -3.36 17.73 -0.03
CA PRO A 95 -3.31 19.18 0.18
C PRO A 95 -2.06 19.66 0.95
N THR A 96 -1.45 18.77 1.73
CA THR A 96 -0.24 19.03 2.51
C THR A 96 1.05 18.77 1.73
N ALA A 97 0.97 18.19 0.54
CA ALA A 97 2.11 17.91 -0.34
C ALA A 97 2.65 19.23 -0.95
N LYS A 98 3.40 19.97 -0.15
CA LYS A 98 4.10 21.19 -0.59
C LYS A 98 5.20 20.83 -1.58
N ALA A 99 5.53 21.78 -2.47
CA ALA A 99 6.57 21.62 -3.47
C ALA A 99 6.31 20.53 -4.52
N VAL A 100 5.05 20.13 -4.72
CA VAL A 100 4.67 19.17 -5.74
C VAL A 100 3.91 19.87 -6.86
N ASN A 101 4.36 19.68 -8.10
CA ASN A 101 3.58 19.97 -9.29
C ASN A 101 2.92 18.68 -9.78
N TRP A 102 1.63 18.74 -10.03
CA TRP A 102 0.87 17.62 -10.59
C TRP A 102 0.70 17.82 -12.09
N SER A 103 1.01 16.79 -12.88
CA SER A 103 0.67 16.69 -14.30
C SER A 103 -0.11 15.40 -14.51
N ALA A 104 -1.42 15.52 -14.72
CA ALA A 104 -2.38 14.43 -14.53
C ALA A 104 -2.20 13.71 -13.16
N THR A 105 -1.78 12.44 -13.16
CA THR A 105 -1.44 11.66 -11.94
C THR A 105 0.04 11.69 -11.59
N ARG A 106 0.88 12.32 -12.43
CA ARG A 106 2.34 12.38 -12.25
C ARG A 106 2.72 13.53 -11.33
N ALA A 107 3.46 13.23 -10.28
CA ALA A 107 4.06 14.19 -9.36
C ALA A 107 5.45 14.57 -9.86
N THR A 108 5.78 15.85 -9.81
CA THR A 108 7.15 16.36 -9.96
C THR A 108 7.48 17.17 -8.71
N ILE A 109 8.58 16.82 -8.04
CA ILE A 109 9.05 17.54 -6.85
C ILE A 109 9.85 18.74 -7.31
N LYS A 110 9.51 19.93 -6.81
CA LYS A 110 10.27 21.16 -7.07
C LYS A 110 11.60 21.11 -6.32
N GLU A 111 12.64 21.64 -6.96
CA GLU A 111 13.91 21.83 -6.29
C GLU A 111 13.77 22.82 -5.12
N PRO A 112 14.47 22.57 -4.00
CA PRO A 112 14.51 23.53 -2.90
C PRO A 112 15.03 24.88 -3.38
N VAL A 113 14.31 25.95 -3.04
CA VAL A 113 14.77 27.32 -3.30
C VAL A 113 15.62 27.78 -2.11
N GLU A 114 16.82 28.28 -2.39
CA GLU A 114 17.74 28.80 -1.36
C GLU A 114 17.05 29.88 -0.52
N GLY A 115 17.23 29.81 0.81
CA GLY A 115 16.60 30.73 1.75
C GLY A 115 15.09 30.51 1.99
N GLN A 116 14.45 29.53 1.33
CA GLN A 116 13.01 29.27 1.49
C GLN A 116 12.71 27.83 1.96
N PRO A 117 13.01 27.48 3.23
CA PRO A 117 12.85 26.12 3.74
C PRO A 117 11.40 25.59 3.75
N TRP A 118 10.39 26.47 3.69
CA TRP A 118 8.98 26.09 3.54
C TRP A 118 8.63 25.52 2.16
N THR A 119 9.54 25.66 1.18
CA THR A 119 9.40 25.09 -0.18
C THR A 119 9.97 23.68 -0.30
N ILE A 120 10.44 23.08 0.80
CA ILE A 120 11.02 21.74 0.79
C ILE A 120 9.88 20.70 0.85
N PHE A 121 9.97 19.68 -0.01
CA PHE A 121 9.08 18.54 0.03
C PHE A 121 9.27 17.72 1.32
N LYS A 122 8.17 17.48 2.04
CA LYS A 122 8.17 16.73 3.32
C LYS A 122 7.47 15.37 3.24
N GLY A 123 6.86 15.06 2.11
CA GLY A 123 5.99 13.90 1.92
C GLY A 123 4.67 14.27 1.25
N PHE A 124 3.96 13.25 0.76
CA PHE A 124 2.65 13.44 0.12
C PHE A 124 1.49 13.56 1.12
N VAL A 125 1.67 13.00 2.32
CA VAL A 125 0.71 13.03 3.43
C VAL A 125 1.50 13.23 4.71
N SER A 126 0.98 14.02 5.65
CA SER A 126 1.65 14.28 6.94
C SER A 126 1.30 13.24 8.02
N GLU A 127 2.14 13.14 9.05
CA GLU A 127 1.90 12.26 10.20
C GLU A 127 0.66 12.70 10.99
N GLU A 128 0.45 14.01 11.12
CA GLU A 128 -0.68 14.61 11.81
C GLU A 128 -2.00 14.29 11.11
N GLU A 129 -2.04 14.38 9.77
CA GLU A 129 -3.22 13.99 8.97
C GLU A 129 -3.61 12.54 9.21
N LEU A 130 -2.64 11.63 9.19
CA LEU A 130 -2.86 10.20 9.38
C LEU A 130 -3.26 9.87 10.83
N THR A 131 -2.67 10.56 11.80
CA THR A 131 -2.99 10.41 13.23
C THR A 131 -4.41 10.89 13.52
N LEU A 132 -4.81 12.05 12.99
CA LEU A 132 -6.15 12.60 13.18
C LEU A 132 -7.22 11.74 12.49
N LEU A 133 -6.90 11.18 11.32
CA LEU A 133 -7.76 10.23 10.62
C LEU A 133 -8.14 9.02 11.50
N ILE A 134 -7.17 8.47 12.25
CA ILE A 134 -7.41 7.37 13.21
C ILE A 134 -8.27 7.86 14.38
N LYS A 135 -7.92 9.02 14.96
CA LYS A 135 -8.65 9.59 16.11
C LYS A 135 -10.14 9.83 15.80
N HIS A 136 -10.48 10.21 14.57
CA HIS A 136 -11.87 10.38 14.15
C HIS A 136 -12.69 9.09 14.24
N VAL A 137 -12.05 7.94 14.06
CA VAL A 137 -12.70 6.62 14.15
C VAL A 137 -12.67 6.07 15.58
N GLU A 138 -11.58 6.28 16.32
CA GLU A 138 -11.45 5.82 17.70
C GLU A 138 -12.28 6.62 18.69
N GLN A 139 -12.49 7.91 18.42
CA GLN A 139 -13.24 8.84 19.26
C GLN A 139 -14.31 9.60 18.45
N PRO A 140 -15.34 8.92 17.91
CA PRO A 140 -16.37 9.57 17.08
C PRO A 140 -17.15 10.66 17.84
N SER A 141 -17.28 10.53 19.17
CA SER A 141 -17.94 11.53 20.01
C SER A 141 -17.24 12.89 20.03
N ARG A 142 -15.94 12.92 19.73
CA ARG A 142 -15.14 14.15 19.61
C ARG A 142 -15.05 14.67 18.17
N SER A 143 -15.69 13.98 17.23
CA SER A 143 -15.60 14.23 15.79
C SER A 143 -17.01 14.41 15.20
N PRO A 144 -17.57 15.63 15.27
CA PRO A 144 -18.99 15.85 14.96
C PRO A 144 -19.37 15.42 13.52
N TYR A 145 -18.47 15.56 12.54
CA TYR A 145 -18.72 15.13 11.16
C TYR A 145 -18.50 13.62 10.97
N ALA A 146 -17.48 13.03 11.61
CA ALA A 146 -17.23 11.59 11.54
C ALA A 146 -18.37 10.77 12.18
N LYS A 147 -19.07 11.32 13.19
CA LYS A 147 -20.27 10.69 13.76
C LYS A 147 -21.38 10.49 12.71
N ASP A 148 -21.50 11.41 11.77
CA ASP A 148 -22.58 11.41 10.78
C ASP A 148 -22.27 10.50 9.61
N CYS A 149 -20.97 10.39 9.30
CA CYS A 149 -20.43 9.64 8.18
C CYS A 149 -19.27 8.75 8.65
N PRO A 150 -19.52 7.75 9.51
CA PRO A 150 -18.44 6.97 10.10
C PRO A 150 -17.65 6.15 9.07
N GLN A 151 -18.20 5.95 7.87
CA GLN A 151 -17.51 5.32 6.74
C GLN A 151 -16.41 6.21 6.12
N ARG A 152 -16.50 7.54 6.27
CA ARG A 152 -15.69 8.50 5.52
C ARG A 152 -14.18 8.38 5.77
N PRO A 153 -13.69 8.17 7.00
CA PRO A 153 -12.25 7.97 7.23
C PRO A 153 -11.68 6.78 6.44
N TYR A 154 -12.44 5.71 6.30
CA TYR A 154 -12.04 4.54 5.53
C TYR A 154 -12.05 4.81 4.01
N GLU A 155 -13.07 5.50 3.49
CA GLU A 155 -13.12 5.92 2.08
C GLU A 155 -11.99 6.89 1.72
N CYS A 156 -11.67 7.80 2.63
CA CYS A 156 -10.53 8.70 2.52
C CYS A 156 -9.22 7.92 2.45
N MET A 157 -9.02 6.93 3.32
CA MET A 157 -7.82 6.08 3.29
C MET A 157 -7.73 5.26 1.99
N ILE A 158 -8.85 4.69 1.51
CA ILE A 158 -8.91 3.98 0.22
C ILE A 158 -8.44 4.89 -0.92
N SER A 159 -9.01 6.10 -1.02
CA SER A 159 -8.64 7.07 -2.06
C SER A 159 -7.17 7.48 -1.93
N THR A 160 -6.68 7.65 -0.71
CA THR A 160 -5.29 7.99 -0.42
C THR A 160 -4.35 6.90 -0.93
N ILE A 161 -4.60 5.62 -0.62
CA ILE A 161 -3.74 4.50 -1.06
C ILE A 161 -3.78 4.35 -2.58
N ARG A 162 -4.96 4.42 -3.21
CA ARG A 162 -5.13 4.22 -4.66
C ARG A 162 -4.45 5.30 -5.48
N LYS A 163 -4.44 6.54 -4.99
CA LYS A 163 -3.83 7.68 -5.68
C LYS A 163 -2.45 8.05 -5.17
N TYR A 164 -1.93 7.37 -4.14
CA TYR A 164 -0.59 7.66 -3.63
C TYR A 164 0.45 7.40 -4.74
N PRO A 165 1.37 8.35 -5.00
CA PRO A 165 2.35 8.22 -6.09
C PRO A 165 3.50 7.28 -5.71
N TRP A 166 3.21 5.99 -5.50
CA TRP A 166 4.17 4.96 -5.08
C TRP A 166 5.37 4.79 -6.03
N TYR A 167 5.24 5.21 -7.29
CA TYR A 167 6.34 5.21 -8.26
C TYR A 167 7.44 6.24 -7.92
N MET A 168 7.17 7.21 -7.05
CA MET A 168 8.15 8.19 -6.56
C MET A 168 9.06 7.59 -5.46
N SER A 169 9.61 6.40 -5.70
CA SER A 169 10.40 5.63 -4.71
C SER A 169 11.64 6.36 -4.21
N GLU A 170 12.13 7.34 -4.97
CA GLU A 170 13.26 8.21 -4.61
C GLU A 170 12.89 9.30 -3.62
N HIS A 171 11.60 9.57 -3.43
CA HIS A 171 11.10 10.64 -2.55
C HIS A 171 10.25 10.11 -1.38
N ILE A 172 9.97 8.81 -1.36
CA ILE A 172 9.20 8.18 -0.28
C ILE A 172 10.18 7.47 0.65
N THR A 173 10.17 7.81 1.93
CA THR A 173 10.99 7.13 2.94
C THR A 173 10.31 5.89 3.51
N ILE A 174 11.09 5.00 4.12
CA ILE A 174 10.56 3.85 4.86
C ILE A 174 9.59 4.31 5.95
N LYS A 175 9.92 5.39 6.69
CA LYS A 175 9.03 5.98 7.69
C LYS A 175 7.71 6.41 7.08
N GLN A 176 7.72 7.14 5.96
CA GLN A 176 6.49 7.60 5.30
C GLN A 176 5.61 6.45 4.83
N ARG A 177 6.19 5.43 4.18
CA ARG A 177 5.46 4.21 3.81
C ARG A 177 4.90 3.51 5.04
N GLN A 178 5.67 3.41 6.12
CA GLN A 178 5.25 2.77 7.37
C GLN A 178 4.07 3.50 8.02
N MET A 179 4.04 4.84 7.99
CA MET A 179 2.90 5.61 8.51
C MET A 179 1.61 5.28 7.75
N VAL A 180 1.63 5.30 6.42
CA VAL A 180 0.46 4.94 5.58
C VAL A 180 -0.01 3.51 5.88
N PHE A 181 0.94 2.58 6.00
CA PHE A 181 0.64 1.19 6.36
C PHE A 181 0.02 1.07 7.77
N ASN A 182 0.64 1.66 8.79
CA ASN A 182 0.15 1.58 10.18
C ASN A 182 -1.27 2.15 10.30
N THR A 183 -1.55 3.27 9.64
CA THR A 183 -2.91 3.84 9.58
C THR A 183 -3.89 2.89 8.91
N THR A 184 -3.50 2.30 7.78
CA THR A 184 -4.34 1.33 7.06
C THR A 184 -4.65 0.10 7.91
N LEU A 185 -3.63 -0.47 8.55
CA LEU A 185 -3.77 -1.63 9.44
C LEU A 185 -4.69 -1.29 10.61
N ARG A 186 -4.46 -0.16 11.27
CA ARG A 186 -5.28 0.28 12.42
C ARG A 186 -6.73 0.50 12.04
N LEU A 187 -7.00 1.16 10.91
CA LEU A 187 -8.36 1.32 10.40
C LEU A 187 -9.01 -0.03 10.09
N THR A 188 -8.26 -0.96 9.48
CA THR A 188 -8.74 -2.32 9.20
C THR A 188 -9.13 -3.06 10.48
N GLU A 189 -8.30 -3.00 11.52
CA GLU A 189 -8.59 -3.60 12.84
C GLU A 189 -9.86 -3.03 13.47
N ILE A 190 -10.00 -1.70 13.47
CA ILE A 190 -11.16 -1.04 14.07
C ILE A 190 -12.43 -1.40 13.30
N LEU A 191 -12.39 -1.37 11.97
CA LEU A 191 -13.55 -1.70 11.14
C LEU A 191 -13.99 -3.16 11.34
N ARG A 192 -13.04 -4.11 11.34
CA ARG A 192 -13.31 -5.53 11.62
C ARG A 192 -13.98 -5.69 12.99
N ARG A 193 -13.39 -5.10 14.03
CA ARG A 193 -13.92 -5.16 15.40
C ARG A 193 -15.34 -4.60 15.52
N VAL A 194 -15.62 -3.49 14.83
CA VAL A 194 -16.95 -2.85 14.84
C VAL A 194 -17.99 -3.73 14.13
N ILE A 195 -17.62 -4.35 13.00
CA ILE A 195 -18.49 -5.30 12.29
C ILE A 195 -18.78 -6.51 13.18
N ASP A 196 -17.75 -7.14 13.75
CA ASP A 196 -17.89 -8.35 14.55
C ASP A 196 -18.72 -8.12 15.82
N ARG A 197 -18.54 -6.97 16.50
CA ARG A 197 -19.36 -6.60 17.66
C ARG A 197 -20.84 -6.42 17.31
N GLY A 198 -21.12 -5.79 16.16
CA GLY A 198 -22.49 -5.64 15.70
C GLY A 198 -23.16 -6.98 15.40
N VAL A 199 -22.42 -7.95 14.86
CA VAL A 199 -22.91 -9.31 14.59
C VAL A 199 -23.12 -10.10 15.88
N THR A 200 -22.13 -10.07 16.80
CA THR A 200 -22.13 -10.93 17.99
C THR A 200 -23.03 -10.42 19.13
N ARG A 201 -23.21 -9.10 19.26
CA ARG A 201 -23.91 -8.48 20.40
C ARG A 201 -25.21 -7.78 20.03
N GLY A 202 -25.57 -7.73 18.74
CA GLY A 202 -26.69 -6.92 18.25
C GLY A 202 -26.50 -5.41 18.47
N ASP A 203 -25.28 -4.95 18.73
CA ASP A 203 -24.97 -3.53 18.95
C ASP A 203 -24.69 -2.82 17.62
N GLU A 204 -25.75 -2.32 16.99
CA GLU A 204 -25.66 -1.60 15.72
C GLU A 204 -25.26 -0.13 15.88
N ARG A 205 -25.22 0.41 17.10
CA ARG A 205 -25.03 1.86 17.36
C ARG A 205 -23.71 2.38 16.81
N GLY A 206 -22.68 1.54 16.77
CA GLY A 206 -21.37 1.88 16.21
C GLY A 206 -21.28 1.73 14.68
N ARG A 207 -22.28 1.11 14.04
CA ARG A 207 -22.28 0.79 12.60
C ARG A 207 -23.19 1.67 11.76
N VAL A 208 -24.15 2.32 12.42
CA VAL A 208 -25.17 3.12 11.76
C VAL A 208 -24.76 4.58 11.63
N ASN A 209 -25.19 5.22 10.54
CA ASN A 209 -25.15 6.68 10.42
C ASN A 209 -26.33 7.32 11.16
N ARG A 210 -26.47 8.66 11.09
CA ARG A 210 -27.62 9.39 11.67
C ARG A 210 -28.98 8.93 11.12
N ALA A 211 -29.03 8.40 9.90
CA ALA A 211 -30.26 7.91 9.27
C ALA A 211 -30.62 6.48 9.71
N GLY A 212 -29.85 5.87 10.62
CA GLY A 212 -30.09 4.50 11.10
C GLY A 212 -29.60 3.42 10.13
N GLU A 213 -28.85 3.79 9.09
CA GLU A 213 -28.42 2.85 8.05
C GLU A 213 -27.04 2.28 8.37
N VAL A 214 -26.88 0.97 8.20
CA VAL A 214 -25.61 0.27 8.42
C VAL A 214 -24.59 0.62 7.33
N VAL A 215 -23.72 1.58 7.64
CA VAL A 215 -22.69 2.09 6.73
C VAL A 215 -21.31 1.48 6.99
N LEU A 216 -21.03 1.02 8.21
CA LEU A 216 -19.86 0.20 8.52
C LEU A 216 -20.22 -1.27 8.33
N ASN A 217 -19.85 -1.78 7.15
CA ASN A 217 -20.27 -3.09 6.67
C ASN A 217 -19.13 -3.84 5.96
N GLU A 218 -19.39 -5.10 5.66
CA GLU A 218 -18.42 -5.98 4.99
C GLU A 218 -18.00 -5.49 3.60
N GLN A 219 -18.83 -4.72 2.90
CA GLN A 219 -18.45 -4.17 1.60
C GLN A 219 -17.35 -3.11 1.75
N LEU A 220 -17.50 -2.18 2.69
CA LEU A 220 -16.47 -1.19 3.00
C LEU A 220 -15.18 -1.87 3.50
N PHE A 221 -15.33 -2.87 4.37
CA PHE A 221 -14.21 -3.66 4.87
C PHE A 221 -13.42 -4.33 3.75
N LYS A 222 -14.11 -5.05 2.86
CA LYS A 222 -13.49 -5.68 1.70
C LYS A 222 -12.79 -4.65 0.81
N ARG A 223 -13.40 -3.50 0.53
CA ARG A 223 -12.79 -2.44 -0.29
C ARG A 223 -11.47 -1.94 0.30
N LEU A 224 -11.42 -1.69 1.61
CA LEU A 224 -10.19 -1.27 2.30
C LEU A 224 -9.09 -2.34 2.21
N VAL A 225 -9.43 -3.60 2.50
CA VAL A 225 -8.48 -4.72 2.44
C VAL A 225 -7.99 -4.98 1.02
N TYR A 226 -8.88 -5.03 0.02
CA TYR A 226 -8.52 -5.17 -1.39
C TYR A 226 -7.57 -4.06 -1.84
N THR A 227 -7.89 -2.81 -1.50
CA THR A 227 -7.05 -1.65 -1.83
C THR A 227 -5.65 -1.77 -1.21
N ALA A 228 -5.58 -2.20 0.04
CA ALA A 228 -4.32 -2.33 0.77
C ALA A 228 -3.46 -3.51 0.25
N LEU A 229 -4.07 -4.65 -0.09
CA LEU A 229 -3.37 -5.80 -0.67
C LEU A 229 -2.91 -5.55 -2.11
N ALA A 230 -3.69 -4.79 -2.89
CA ALA A 230 -3.33 -4.35 -4.24
C ALA A 230 -2.30 -3.20 -4.27
N CYS A 231 -2.01 -2.57 -3.12
CA CYS A 231 -1.05 -1.47 -3.02
C CYS A 231 0.36 -1.91 -3.46
N THR A 232 0.96 -1.23 -4.43
CA THR A 232 2.32 -1.55 -4.91
C THR A 232 3.41 -1.09 -3.96
N GLY A 233 3.12 -0.12 -3.08
CA GLY A 233 4.09 0.41 -2.11
C GLY A 233 4.22 -0.41 -0.82
N PHE A 234 3.29 -1.32 -0.54
CA PHE A 234 3.37 -2.17 0.66
C PHE A 234 4.21 -3.42 0.38
N SER A 235 5.08 -3.76 1.33
CA SER A 235 5.90 -4.97 1.25
C SER A 235 5.06 -6.25 1.38
N ALA A 236 5.65 -7.39 1.03
CA ALA A 236 4.99 -8.69 1.21
C ALA A 236 4.57 -8.91 2.68
N TYR A 237 5.47 -8.60 3.62
CA TYR A 237 5.17 -8.68 5.05
C TYR A 237 4.01 -7.77 5.47
N GLN A 238 3.98 -6.51 5.01
CA GLN A 238 2.89 -5.58 5.35
C GLN A 238 1.53 -6.08 4.83
N LYS A 239 1.50 -6.61 3.61
CA LYS A 239 0.29 -7.20 3.05
C LYS A 239 -0.16 -8.45 3.81
N ASN A 240 0.80 -9.27 4.26
CA ASN A 240 0.51 -10.41 5.15
C ASN A 240 -0.19 -9.95 6.44
N GLU A 241 0.30 -8.89 7.08
CA GLU A 241 -0.31 -8.39 8.32
C GLU A 241 -1.74 -7.87 8.11
N ILE A 242 -2.00 -7.18 7.00
CA ILE A 242 -3.35 -6.76 6.63
C ILE A 242 -4.26 -7.97 6.40
N ALA A 243 -3.79 -8.98 5.66
CA ALA A 243 -4.54 -10.21 5.41
C ALA A 243 -4.85 -10.98 6.71
N ARG A 244 -3.87 -11.04 7.62
CA ARG A 244 -4.00 -11.67 8.94
C ARG A 244 -5.08 -10.98 9.77
N VAL A 245 -5.04 -9.65 9.88
CA VAL A 245 -6.10 -8.88 10.56
C VAL A 245 -7.46 -9.05 9.87
N ALA A 246 -7.46 -9.20 8.54
CA ALA A 246 -8.69 -9.43 7.80
C ALA A 246 -9.28 -10.83 7.94
N GLY A 247 -8.53 -11.78 8.50
CA GLY A 247 -8.92 -13.19 8.58
C GLY A 247 -8.99 -13.85 7.21
N TRP A 248 -8.20 -13.39 6.24
CA TRP A 248 -8.16 -13.98 4.89
C TRP A 248 -7.14 -15.11 4.84
N SER A 249 -7.49 -16.21 4.18
CA SER A 249 -6.59 -17.35 4.04
C SER A 249 -5.37 -17.01 3.19
N ASN A 250 -4.24 -17.66 3.49
CA ASN A 250 -3.00 -17.50 2.71
C ASN A 250 -3.23 -17.83 1.23
N GLU A 251 -4.00 -18.87 0.90
CA GLU A 251 -4.33 -19.24 -0.49
C GLU A 251 -5.00 -18.09 -1.24
N LYS A 252 -6.02 -17.47 -0.63
CA LYS A 252 -6.74 -16.36 -1.24
C LYS A 252 -5.81 -15.19 -1.55
N VAL A 253 -4.84 -14.94 -0.66
CA VAL A 253 -3.93 -13.80 -0.77
C VAL A 253 -2.82 -14.07 -1.79
N VAL A 254 -2.26 -15.28 -1.79
CA VAL A 254 -1.26 -15.73 -2.77
C VAL A 254 -1.83 -15.66 -4.18
N HIS A 255 -2.98 -16.29 -4.43
CA HIS A 255 -3.58 -16.33 -5.77
C HIS A 255 -4.24 -15.01 -6.19
N GLY A 256 -4.87 -14.29 -5.26
CA GLY A 256 -5.61 -13.07 -5.57
C GLY A 256 -4.74 -11.81 -5.70
N PHE A 257 -3.55 -11.79 -5.08
CA PHE A 257 -2.71 -10.58 -4.99
C PHE A 257 -1.23 -10.84 -5.26
N ASN A 258 -0.90 -11.99 -5.85
CA ASN A 258 0.47 -12.38 -6.19
C ASN A 258 1.42 -12.23 -4.99
N GLN A 259 0.98 -12.67 -3.82
CA GLN A 259 1.82 -12.70 -2.62
C GLN A 259 2.68 -13.96 -2.61
N PRO A 260 3.93 -13.88 -2.10
CA PRO A 260 4.73 -15.08 -1.92
C PRO A 260 4.08 -16.03 -0.90
N PRO A 261 4.34 -17.35 -1.01
CA PRO A 261 4.06 -18.28 0.08
C PRO A 261 4.76 -17.81 1.35
N ASN A 262 4.08 -17.96 2.49
CA ASN A 262 4.58 -17.52 3.80
C ASN A 262 5.11 -16.07 3.80
N ALA A 263 4.33 -15.13 3.25
CA ALA A 263 4.69 -13.71 3.18
C ALA A 263 5.05 -13.09 4.56
N GLY A 264 4.60 -13.68 5.66
CA GLY A 264 5.01 -13.33 7.03
C GLY A 264 6.52 -13.49 7.30
N ALA A 265 7.23 -14.34 6.55
CA ALA A 265 8.68 -14.53 6.68
C ALA A 265 9.53 -13.49 5.92
N TRP A 266 8.89 -12.59 5.16
CA TRP A 266 9.58 -11.57 4.35
C TRP A 266 9.96 -10.32 5.15
N VAL A 267 10.13 -10.45 6.48
CA VAL A 267 10.32 -9.33 7.43
C VAL A 267 11.52 -8.43 7.12
N HIS A 268 12.56 -8.98 6.50
CA HIS A 268 13.80 -8.25 6.18
C HIS A 268 13.82 -7.65 4.77
N LEU A 269 12.83 -7.98 3.93
CA LEU A 269 12.68 -7.42 2.58
C LEU A 269 11.57 -6.38 2.60
N HIS A 270 11.98 -5.12 2.62
CA HIS A 270 11.11 -3.96 2.74
C HIS A 270 10.58 -3.47 1.40
N THR A 271 11.30 -3.74 0.30
CA THR A 271 10.93 -3.25 -1.05
C THR A 271 10.87 -4.34 -2.12
N SER A 272 11.56 -5.45 -1.91
CA SER A 272 11.58 -6.59 -2.83
C SER A 272 10.32 -7.44 -2.68
N ALA A 273 9.77 -7.86 -3.82
CA ALA A 273 8.63 -8.75 -3.90
C ALA A 273 8.76 -9.66 -5.14
N PRO A 274 8.10 -10.83 -5.16
CA PRO A 274 8.08 -11.66 -6.34
C PRO A 274 7.46 -10.93 -7.53
N ARG A 275 7.98 -11.19 -8.72
CA ARG A 275 7.37 -10.71 -9.96
C ARG A 275 5.98 -11.34 -10.14
N PRO A 276 4.97 -10.59 -10.62
CA PRO A 276 3.69 -11.14 -11.03
C PRO A 276 3.82 -12.35 -11.96
N GLY A 277 3.18 -13.47 -11.60
CA GLY A 277 3.18 -14.71 -12.38
C GLY A 277 4.44 -15.57 -12.26
N MET A 278 5.35 -15.25 -11.33
CA MET A 278 6.54 -16.08 -11.09
C MET A 278 6.14 -17.48 -10.59
N PRO A 279 6.66 -18.58 -11.18
CA PRO A 279 6.45 -19.93 -10.67
C PRO A 279 6.92 -20.05 -9.21
N LEU A 280 6.07 -20.63 -8.35
CA LEU A 280 6.32 -20.69 -6.91
C LEU A 280 7.48 -21.62 -6.53
N ASP A 281 7.68 -22.67 -7.32
CA ASP A 281 8.80 -23.60 -7.24
C ASP A 281 10.14 -22.89 -7.54
N LEU A 282 10.17 -22.09 -8.59
CA LEU A 282 11.34 -21.28 -8.94
C LEU A 282 11.65 -20.24 -7.86
N LEU A 283 10.63 -19.58 -7.32
CA LEU A 283 10.80 -18.67 -6.19
C LEU A 283 11.35 -19.41 -4.96
N GLY A 284 10.80 -20.57 -4.63
CA GLY A 284 11.27 -21.42 -3.53
C GLY A 284 12.71 -21.85 -3.71
N TRP A 285 13.12 -22.18 -4.94
CA TRP A 285 14.50 -22.50 -5.28
C TRP A 285 15.46 -21.33 -5.02
N TYR A 286 15.12 -20.11 -5.48
CA TYR A 286 15.95 -18.93 -5.19
C TYR A 286 16.07 -18.65 -3.69
N ILE A 287 14.98 -18.79 -2.93
CA ILE A 287 15.00 -18.63 -1.47
C ILE A 287 15.93 -19.66 -0.83
N ALA A 288 15.87 -20.92 -1.26
CA ALA A 288 16.75 -21.97 -0.76
C ALA A 288 18.23 -21.68 -1.04
N VAL A 289 18.57 -21.28 -2.27
CA VAL A 289 19.94 -20.90 -2.66
C VAL A 289 20.45 -19.73 -1.80
N ILE A 290 19.64 -18.69 -1.62
CA ILE A 290 20.00 -17.54 -0.79
C ILE A 290 20.23 -17.96 0.66
N ARG A 291 19.33 -18.77 1.21
CA ARG A 291 19.42 -19.27 2.58
C ARG A 291 20.68 -20.09 2.80
N GLU A 292 20.91 -21.10 1.97
CA GLU A 292 22.09 -21.98 2.06
C GLU A 292 23.38 -21.19 1.97
N ARG A 293 23.50 -20.32 0.96
CA ARG A 293 24.70 -19.51 0.77
C ARG A 293 24.96 -18.56 1.94
N THR A 294 23.95 -17.84 2.40
CA THR A 294 24.12 -16.90 3.51
C THR A 294 24.42 -17.62 4.84
N THR A 295 23.85 -18.81 5.05
CA THR A 295 24.21 -19.68 6.19
C THR A 295 25.66 -20.14 6.11
N ASP A 296 26.14 -20.56 4.94
CA ASP A 296 27.54 -20.97 4.77
C ASP A 296 28.52 -19.79 4.94
N MET A 297 28.13 -18.58 4.54
CA MET A 297 28.92 -17.37 4.80
C MET A 297 29.09 -17.14 6.30
N VAL A 298 28.02 -17.25 7.10
CA VAL A 298 28.08 -17.09 8.56
C VAL A 298 28.89 -18.21 9.22
N ARG A 299 28.78 -19.46 8.76
CA ARG A 299 29.56 -20.58 9.28
C ARG A 299 31.08 -20.40 9.13
N ARG A 300 31.51 -19.65 8.11
CA ARG A 300 32.92 -19.35 7.83
C ARG A 300 33.46 -18.16 8.64
N LEU A 301 32.63 -17.45 9.40
CA LEU A 301 33.07 -16.36 10.26
C LEU A 301 33.90 -16.89 11.45
N PRO A 302 34.77 -16.06 12.04
CA PRO A 302 35.43 -16.37 13.31
C PRO A 302 34.41 -16.74 14.41
N ASN A 303 34.82 -17.59 15.37
CA ASN A 303 33.91 -18.17 16.37
C ASN A 303 33.05 -17.11 17.10
N GLN A 304 33.63 -15.99 17.51
CA GLN A 304 32.93 -14.93 18.24
C GLN A 304 31.83 -14.29 17.37
N GLU A 305 32.17 -13.85 16.15
CA GLU A 305 31.23 -13.24 15.22
C GLU A 305 30.14 -14.21 14.77
N ARG A 306 30.50 -15.50 14.57
CA ARG A 306 29.53 -16.55 14.24
C ARG A 306 28.50 -16.73 15.36
N MET A 307 28.94 -16.81 16.62
CA MET A 307 28.04 -16.95 17.76
C MET A 307 27.07 -15.77 17.89
N GLU A 308 27.56 -14.55 17.66
CA GLU A 308 26.72 -13.35 17.67
C GLU A 308 25.66 -13.37 16.56
N MET A 309 26.04 -13.79 15.35
CA MET A 309 25.10 -13.91 14.24
C MET A 309 24.08 -15.03 14.45
N GLU A 310 24.51 -16.19 14.96
CA GLU A 310 23.61 -17.29 15.30
C GLU A 310 22.59 -16.88 16.36
N GLN A 311 23.00 -16.14 17.40
CA GLN A 311 22.09 -15.56 18.39
C GLN A 311 21.12 -14.55 17.80
N LEU A 312 21.53 -13.78 16.79
CA LEU A 312 20.62 -12.87 16.09
C LEU A 312 19.62 -13.64 15.22
N GLY A 313 20.06 -14.73 14.59
CA GLY A 313 19.23 -15.63 13.79
C GLY A 313 18.09 -16.28 14.58
N THR A 314 18.26 -16.55 15.88
CA THR A 314 17.17 -17.09 16.72
C THR A 314 16.04 -16.09 16.98
N LYS A 315 16.25 -14.80 16.72
CA LYS A 315 15.27 -13.73 16.96
C LYS A 315 14.41 -13.43 15.73
N THR A 316 14.63 -14.13 14.61
CA THR A 316 13.94 -13.85 13.35
C THR A 316 13.63 -15.12 12.56
N ASP A 317 12.85 -14.97 11.50
CA ASP A 317 12.55 -16.05 10.57
C ASP A 317 13.75 -16.30 9.63
N MET A 318 14.24 -17.53 9.62
CA MET A 318 15.42 -17.95 8.84
C MET A 318 15.08 -18.41 7.42
N THR A 319 13.90 -18.05 6.89
CA THR A 319 13.48 -18.37 5.50
C THR A 319 14.53 -17.94 4.47
N PHE A 320 15.13 -16.76 4.64
CA PHE A 320 16.19 -16.24 3.78
C PHE A 320 17.60 -16.43 4.35
N GLY A 321 17.75 -17.26 5.39
CA GLY A 321 19.02 -17.42 6.11
C GLY A 321 19.47 -16.10 6.74
N TYR A 322 20.75 -15.77 6.57
CA TYR A 322 21.37 -14.55 7.10
C TYR A 322 21.42 -13.42 6.07
N LEU A 323 20.48 -13.36 5.12
CA LEU A 323 20.43 -12.28 4.12
C LEU A 323 20.38 -10.89 4.76
N PHE A 324 19.70 -10.73 5.90
CA PHE A 324 19.65 -9.47 6.65
C PHE A 324 21.05 -8.97 7.07
N TRP A 325 21.96 -9.89 7.39
CA TRP A 325 23.33 -9.56 7.73
C TRP A 325 24.12 -9.16 6.49
N VAL A 326 23.95 -9.88 5.37
CA VAL A 326 24.60 -9.52 4.09
C VAL A 326 24.14 -8.16 3.58
N MET A 327 22.86 -7.82 3.75
CA MET A 327 22.32 -6.50 3.43
C MET A 327 22.90 -5.39 4.31
N LYS A 328 23.50 -5.73 5.46
CA LYS A 328 23.98 -4.79 6.47
C LYS A 328 22.88 -3.80 6.84
N ILE A 329 21.68 -4.33 7.13
CA ILE A 329 20.51 -3.49 7.46
C ILE A 329 20.93 -2.50 8.57
N PRO A 330 20.79 -1.19 8.33
CA PRO A 330 21.19 -0.19 9.31
C PRO A 330 20.24 -0.21 10.52
N LYS A 331 20.61 0.54 11.56
CA LYS A 331 19.71 0.73 12.71
C LYS A 331 18.37 1.32 12.26
N VAL A 332 17.32 1.04 13.02
CA VAL A 332 15.93 1.40 12.66
C VAL A 332 15.81 2.90 12.35
N GLU A 333 16.43 3.77 13.16
CA GLU A 333 16.36 5.22 12.99
C GLU A 333 16.98 5.69 11.66
N GLN A 334 18.03 5.00 11.20
CA GLN A 334 18.68 5.29 9.93
C GLN A 334 17.88 4.70 8.76
N LEU A 335 17.40 3.46 8.91
CA LEU A 335 16.57 2.78 7.91
C LEU A 335 15.30 3.58 7.60
N GLU A 336 14.65 4.13 8.63
CA GLU A 336 13.44 4.92 8.52
C GLU A 336 13.59 6.17 7.65
N LEU A 337 14.80 6.76 7.63
CA LEU A 337 15.12 7.94 6.84
C LEU A 337 15.51 7.61 5.39
N MET A 338 15.86 6.36 5.11
CA MET A 338 16.19 5.92 3.75
C MET A 338 14.96 5.92 2.85
N THR A 339 15.16 6.27 1.59
CA THR A 339 14.12 6.21 0.55
C THR A 339 13.88 4.77 0.12
N LEU A 340 12.69 4.48 -0.42
CA LEU A 340 12.37 3.15 -0.96
C LEU A 340 13.38 2.74 -2.04
N LYS A 341 13.86 3.68 -2.86
CA LYS A 341 14.89 3.40 -3.87
C LYS A 341 16.24 3.03 -3.24
N GLN A 342 16.65 3.72 -2.19
CA GLN A 342 17.91 3.42 -1.49
C GLN A 342 17.87 2.02 -0.86
N VAL A 343 16.76 1.67 -0.20
CA VAL A 343 16.57 0.35 0.40
C VAL A 343 16.48 -0.74 -0.68
N TYR A 344 15.80 -0.48 -1.80
CA TYR A 344 15.79 -1.39 -2.94
C TYR A 344 17.19 -1.68 -3.48
N ASN A 345 18.02 -0.65 -3.67
CA ASN A 345 19.38 -0.85 -4.16
C ASN A 345 20.21 -1.70 -3.18
N MET A 346 20.04 -1.48 -1.87
CA MET A 346 20.68 -2.29 -0.82
C MET A 346 20.24 -3.77 -0.89
N GLU A 347 18.94 -4.03 -0.93
CA GLU A 347 18.37 -5.39 -1.05
C GLU A 347 18.84 -6.08 -2.33
N TYR A 348 18.73 -5.37 -3.47
CA TYR A 348 19.12 -5.89 -4.78
C TYR A 348 20.61 -6.25 -4.83
N ASN A 349 21.49 -5.37 -4.35
CA ASN A 349 22.93 -5.61 -4.36
C ASN A 349 23.31 -6.80 -3.48
N ALA A 350 22.68 -6.95 -2.32
CA ALA A 350 22.91 -8.09 -1.44
C ALA A 350 22.45 -9.40 -2.08
N ILE A 351 21.22 -9.44 -2.60
CA ILE A 351 20.67 -10.62 -3.28
C ILE A 351 21.55 -10.99 -4.48
N LYS A 352 21.91 -10.01 -5.31
CA LYS A 352 22.79 -10.19 -6.47
C LYS A 352 24.14 -10.80 -6.06
N THR A 353 24.81 -10.22 -5.05
CA THR A 353 26.09 -10.71 -4.54
C THR A 353 26.01 -12.16 -4.07
N VAL A 354 24.94 -12.51 -3.34
CA VAL A 354 24.72 -13.88 -2.86
C VAL A 354 24.54 -14.86 -4.02
N LEU A 355 23.70 -14.50 -5.00
CA LEU A 355 23.40 -15.35 -6.15
C LEU A 355 24.59 -15.51 -7.10
N GLU A 356 25.33 -14.43 -7.39
CA GLU A 356 26.55 -14.49 -8.20
C GLU A 356 27.61 -15.38 -7.53
N GLY A 357 27.78 -15.24 -6.22
CA GLY A 357 28.66 -16.11 -5.44
C GLY A 357 28.25 -17.58 -5.47
N ALA A 358 26.95 -17.87 -5.35
CA ALA A 358 26.43 -19.24 -5.43
C ALA A 358 26.64 -19.85 -6.83
N ALA A 359 26.44 -19.06 -7.90
CA ALA A 359 26.66 -19.50 -9.27
C ALA A 359 28.16 -19.80 -9.55
N ALA A 360 29.06 -18.96 -9.04
CA ALA A 360 30.50 -19.17 -9.17
C ALA A 360 30.96 -20.47 -8.48
N ASP A 361 30.51 -20.73 -7.26
CA ASP A 361 30.79 -21.97 -6.53
C ASP A 361 30.24 -23.20 -7.27
N ALA A 362 29.02 -23.12 -7.80
CA ALA A 362 28.43 -24.20 -8.59
C ALA A 362 29.21 -24.49 -9.87
N HIS A 363 29.69 -23.44 -10.56
CA HIS A 363 30.55 -23.58 -11.73
C HIS A 363 31.90 -24.22 -11.39
N ALA A 364 32.55 -23.75 -10.32
CA ALA A 364 33.82 -24.31 -9.85
C ALA A 364 33.68 -25.79 -9.44
N ASN A 365 32.59 -26.17 -8.78
CA ASN A 365 32.31 -27.56 -8.43
C ASN A 365 32.11 -28.42 -9.68
N ARG A 366 31.37 -27.96 -10.69
CA ARG A 366 31.23 -28.69 -11.96
C ARG A 366 32.57 -28.93 -12.64
N LEU A 367 33.48 -27.94 -12.63
CA LEU A 367 34.83 -28.11 -13.20
C LEU A 367 35.66 -29.13 -12.41
N ARG A 368 35.55 -29.18 -11.08
CA ARG A 368 36.25 -30.16 -10.23
C ARG A 368 35.80 -31.60 -10.47
N TYR A 369 34.51 -31.82 -10.73
CA TYR A 369 33.98 -33.15 -11.03
C TYR A 369 34.06 -33.55 -12.52
N ALA A 370 34.48 -32.64 -13.40
CA ALA A 370 34.65 -32.90 -14.83
C ALA A 370 36.09 -33.32 -15.21
N LEU A 371 37.03 -33.30 -14.26
CA LEU A 371 38.38 -33.85 -14.46
C LEU A 371 38.35 -35.35 -14.14
N PRO A 372 38.74 -36.24 -15.06
CA PRO A 372 38.92 -37.65 -14.72
C PRO A 372 39.96 -37.74 -13.61
N THR A 373 39.64 -38.47 -12.54
CA THR A 373 40.66 -38.96 -11.62
C THR A 373 41.65 -39.76 -12.46
N ALA A 374 42.85 -39.22 -12.66
CA ALA A 374 43.94 -40.00 -13.20
C ALA A 374 44.23 -41.10 -12.18
N GLU A 375 43.67 -42.28 -12.41
CA GLU A 375 44.10 -43.51 -11.77
C GLU A 375 45.57 -43.67 -12.13
N THR A 376 46.43 -43.52 -11.12
CA THR A 376 47.81 -43.97 -11.17
C THR A 376 47.79 -45.49 -11.17
N ASP A 377 47.66 -46.07 -12.36
CA ASP A 377 48.07 -47.45 -12.62
C ASP A 377 49.61 -47.48 -12.58
N GLU A 378 50.18 -47.63 -11.38
CA GLU A 378 51.51 -48.21 -11.23
C GLU A 378 51.38 -49.73 -11.42
N ASP A 379 51.23 -50.13 -12.68
CA ASP A 379 51.42 -51.51 -13.10
C ASP A 379 52.93 -51.83 -13.08
N SER A 380 53.28 -52.69 -12.14
CA SER A 380 54.32 -53.72 -12.18
C SER A 380 55.11 -53.86 -13.50
N GLU A 381 56.39 -53.50 -13.47
CA GLU A 381 57.40 -54.15 -14.31
C GLU A 381 58.20 -55.15 -13.46
N THR A 382 58.16 -56.40 -13.90
CA THR A 382 59.06 -57.51 -13.52
C THR A 382 59.96 -57.79 -14.70
#